data_AF-A0AAW7EWY3-F1
#
_entry.id   AF-A0AAW7EWY3-F1
#
_cell.length_a   1.000
_cell.length_b   1.000
_cell.length_c   1.000
_cell.angle_alpha   90.00
_cell.angle_beta   90.00
_cell.angle_gamma   90.00
#
_symmetry.space_group_name_H-M   'P 1'
#
loop_
_entity.id
_entity.type
_entity.pdbx_description
1 polymer ?
#
loop_
_entity_poly.entity_id
_entity_poly.type
_entity_poly.pdbx_seq_one_letter_code
_entity_poly.pdbx_strand_id
1 'polypeptide(L)'
;MPSGLLIDLNDGGPRMEITAGMRCPSYLLSVADAWDVSQSITIPKTAGSDVFVAPKNTVDMEYYGTNLIPTIMMLDSCTVSGNTLAQNIWWSDSISHVQRTFAATVWEILPISTGSAGLLISNSTDFTAITNNTKAGFCVWRGDITFTGSWTTPTTSIPRSNYVVFAKWSAAGVTIEFDGNVITAYQERDGDNVAATVTMRVAIFASGIGPTPGTGLNIINAQGQCVFSTTSRPFVYLGNKYAPSWNNTDIGDNMIMLGRYGFQSIRAEGWSRLKWAGLVRSGNVVRCARGRQVTVWDQNYSVVNRRLTGIDIPCIPAIY
;
A
#
# COMPACT_ATOMS: atom_id res chain seq x y z
N MET A 1 5.17 5.87 -30.79
CA MET A 1 4.49 4.89 -29.92
C MET A 1 5.56 4.00 -29.32
N PRO A 2 5.56 3.75 -28.00
CA PRO A 2 6.43 2.72 -27.44
C PRO A 2 6.03 1.36 -27.99
N SER A 3 6.99 0.58 -28.50
CA SER A 3 6.76 -0.77 -29.02
C SER A 3 6.51 -1.74 -27.86
N GLY A 4 5.52 -2.63 -28.00
CA GLY A 4 5.13 -3.54 -26.92
C GLY A 4 4.02 -4.52 -27.32
N LEU A 5 3.51 -5.26 -26.34
CA LEU A 5 2.38 -6.18 -26.49
C LEU A 5 1.10 -5.52 -25.96
N LEU A 6 0.11 -5.35 -26.84
CA LEU A 6 -1.25 -4.95 -26.46
C LEU A 6 -2.08 -6.20 -26.22
N ILE A 7 -2.74 -6.29 -25.06
CA ILE A 7 -3.62 -7.41 -24.70
C ILE A 7 -5.01 -6.86 -24.37
N ASP A 8 -6.01 -7.30 -25.13
CA ASP A 8 -7.41 -7.15 -24.75
C ASP A 8 -7.81 -8.37 -23.92
N LEU A 9 -8.13 -8.15 -22.64
CA LEU A 9 -8.47 -9.22 -21.71
C LEU A 9 -9.96 -9.59 -21.75
N ASN A 10 -10.78 -8.88 -22.55
CA ASN A 10 -12.23 -9.08 -22.64
C ASN A 10 -12.96 -9.10 -21.29
N ASP A 11 -12.42 -8.41 -20.28
CA ASP A 11 -12.90 -8.41 -18.90
C ASP A 11 -13.70 -7.14 -18.55
N GLY A 12 -14.14 -6.38 -19.56
CA GLY A 12 -14.87 -5.11 -19.43
C GLY A 12 -14.00 -3.92 -19.00
N GLY A 13 -12.70 -4.09 -18.80
CA GLY A 13 -11.77 -3.02 -18.42
C GLY A 13 -10.94 -2.45 -19.57
N PRO A 14 -10.12 -1.42 -19.32
CA PRO A 14 -9.19 -0.88 -20.31
C PRO A 14 -8.23 -1.93 -20.84
N ARG A 15 -7.82 -1.85 -22.11
CA ARG A 15 -6.79 -2.73 -22.68
C ARG A 15 -5.49 -2.59 -21.92
N MET A 16 -4.76 -3.70 -21.78
CA MET A 16 -3.46 -3.72 -21.14
C MET A 16 -2.35 -3.56 -22.18
N GLU A 17 -1.35 -2.75 -21.86
CA GLU A 17 -0.15 -2.59 -22.69
C GLU A 17 1.07 -3.02 -21.89
N ILE A 18 1.79 -4.01 -22.39
CA ILE A 18 3.12 -4.36 -21.90
C ILE A 18 4.13 -3.64 -22.78
N THR A 19 4.69 -2.56 -22.26
CA THR A 19 5.66 -1.70 -22.97
C THR A 19 7.00 -1.69 -22.24
N ALA A 20 8.02 -1.15 -22.91
CA ALA A 20 9.35 -1.00 -22.32
C ALA A 20 9.29 -0.19 -21.01
N GLY A 21 9.98 -0.68 -19.97
CA GLY A 21 10.01 -0.06 -18.64
C GLY A 21 9.01 -0.66 -17.64
N MET A 22 8.07 -1.50 -18.10
CA MET A 22 7.11 -2.15 -17.21
C MET A 22 7.81 -3.10 -16.22
N ARG A 23 7.40 -3.08 -14.95
CA ARG A 23 7.86 -4.02 -13.92
C ARG A 23 6.68 -4.77 -13.31
N CYS A 24 6.91 -6.04 -12.99
CA CYS A 24 6.00 -6.83 -12.16
C CYS A 24 6.66 -7.04 -10.79
N PRO A 25 6.14 -6.44 -9.72
CA PRO A 25 6.59 -6.74 -8.37
C PRO A 25 6.45 -8.22 -8.04
N SER A 26 7.49 -8.78 -7.41
CA SER A 26 7.49 -10.12 -6.85
C SER A 26 7.37 -10.04 -5.34
N TYR A 27 6.48 -10.82 -4.75
CA TYR A 27 6.30 -10.87 -3.32
C TYR A 27 7.47 -11.57 -2.63
N LEU A 28 7.95 -11.01 -1.52
CA LEU A 28 8.96 -11.61 -0.67
C LEU A 28 8.34 -12.27 0.56
N LEU A 29 7.70 -11.47 1.40
CA LEU A 29 7.09 -11.91 2.65
C LEU A 29 6.07 -10.88 3.17
N SER A 30 5.34 -11.28 4.21
CA SER A 30 4.50 -10.40 5.02
C SER A 30 5.15 -10.25 6.39
N VAL A 31 5.21 -9.01 6.87
CA VAL A 31 5.60 -8.67 8.23
C VAL A 31 4.33 -8.58 9.06
N ALA A 32 4.27 -9.31 10.17
CA ALA A 32 3.15 -9.24 11.10
C ALA A 32 3.26 -7.99 11.99
N ASP A 33 2.13 -7.51 12.48
CA ASP A 33 2.11 -6.61 13.62
C ASP A 33 2.47 -7.41 14.87
N ALA A 34 3.53 -7.02 15.57
CA ALA A 34 3.99 -7.76 16.73
C ALA A 34 4.78 -6.86 17.69
N TRP A 35 4.61 -7.15 18.98
CA TRP A 35 5.30 -6.52 20.09
C TRP A 35 6.47 -7.38 20.57
N ASP A 36 7.48 -6.74 21.15
CA ASP A 36 8.67 -7.37 21.72
C ASP A 36 9.43 -8.24 20.70
N VAL A 37 9.47 -7.80 19.45
CA VAL A 37 10.15 -8.49 18.34
C VAL A 37 11.19 -7.61 17.68
N SER A 38 12.19 -8.24 17.09
CA SER A 38 13.21 -7.56 16.28
C SER A 38 12.57 -6.78 15.13
N GLN A 39 12.95 -5.51 15.02
CA GLN A 39 12.64 -4.63 13.89
C GLN A 39 13.50 -4.93 12.65
N SER A 40 14.54 -5.76 12.79
CA SER A 40 15.36 -6.27 11.70
C SER A 40 14.82 -7.62 11.22
N ILE A 41 14.29 -7.63 10.01
CA ILE A 41 13.60 -8.75 9.37
C ILE A 41 14.47 -9.26 8.21
N THR A 42 14.75 -10.56 8.20
CA THR A 42 15.44 -11.18 7.06
C THR A 42 14.48 -11.33 5.89
N ILE A 43 14.86 -10.78 4.73
CA ILE A 43 14.10 -10.85 3.49
C ILE A 43 14.83 -11.72 2.45
N PRO A 44 14.15 -12.68 1.79
CA PRO A 44 14.75 -13.57 0.80
C PRO A 44 14.85 -12.89 -0.58
N LYS A 45 15.49 -11.71 -0.63
CA LYS A 45 15.58 -10.92 -1.86
C LYS A 45 16.56 -11.51 -2.86
N THR A 46 16.29 -11.29 -4.13
CA THR A 46 17.19 -11.62 -5.24
C THR A 46 18.36 -10.63 -5.29
N ALA A 47 19.56 -11.11 -5.61
CA ALA A 47 20.71 -10.22 -5.76
C ALA A 47 20.46 -9.17 -6.86
N GLY A 48 20.73 -7.91 -6.56
CA GLY A 48 20.47 -6.78 -7.48
C GLY A 48 19.01 -6.36 -7.61
N SER A 49 18.07 -6.94 -6.85
CA SER A 49 16.68 -6.46 -6.82
C SER A 49 16.51 -5.22 -5.94
N ASP A 50 15.61 -4.34 -6.38
CA ASP A 50 15.11 -3.23 -5.57
C ASP A 50 13.98 -3.75 -4.68
N VAL A 51 13.86 -3.23 -3.47
CA VAL A 51 12.82 -3.64 -2.51
C VAL A 51 11.95 -2.44 -2.18
N PHE A 52 10.64 -2.66 -2.12
CA PHE A 52 9.72 -1.68 -1.53
C PHE A 52 8.83 -2.35 -0.47
N VAL A 53 8.49 -1.56 0.53
CA VAL A 53 7.62 -1.96 1.63
C VAL A 53 6.25 -1.32 1.40
N ALA A 54 5.20 -2.13 1.46
CA ALA A 54 3.83 -1.71 1.34
C ALA A 54 3.14 -1.85 2.72
N PRO A 55 3.26 -0.85 3.61
CA PRO A 55 2.59 -0.87 4.90
C PRO A 55 1.09 -0.60 4.72
N LYS A 56 0.27 -1.30 5.52
CA LYS A 56 -1.19 -1.06 5.57
C LYS A 56 -1.56 0.05 6.54
N ASN A 57 -0.80 0.12 7.62
CA ASN A 57 -0.92 1.11 8.66
C ASN A 57 0.51 1.47 9.08
N THR A 58 0.83 2.76 9.16
CA THR A 58 2.12 3.22 9.66
C THR A 58 2.02 3.87 11.02
N VAL A 59 0.86 3.87 11.67
CA VAL A 59 0.64 4.61 12.90
C VAL A 59 -0.23 3.85 13.88
N ASP A 60 0.04 4.03 15.17
CA ASP A 60 -0.78 3.46 16.23
C ASP A 60 -0.69 4.27 17.52
N MET A 61 -1.53 3.93 18.49
CA MET A 61 -1.48 4.50 19.83
C MET A 61 -1.68 3.43 20.90
N GLU A 62 -1.07 3.64 22.06
CA GLU A 62 -1.24 2.75 23.22
C GLU A 62 -1.31 3.55 24.53
N TYR A 63 -2.07 3.05 25.49
CA TYR A 63 -2.11 3.60 26.84
C TYR A 63 -1.27 2.74 27.77
N TYR A 64 -0.12 3.26 28.21
CA TYR A 64 0.72 2.58 29.18
C TYR A 64 0.37 2.98 30.62
N GLY A 65 0.11 1.98 31.47
CA GLY A 65 -0.11 2.17 32.90
C GLY A 65 -1.27 3.12 33.20
N THR A 66 -0.98 4.26 33.85
CA THR A 66 -1.98 5.27 34.25
C THR A 66 -1.94 6.52 33.36
N ASN A 67 -1.30 6.44 32.19
CA ASN A 67 -1.18 7.58 31.28
C ASN A 67 -2.56 8.09 30.85
N LEU A 68 -2.78 9.40 30.99
CA LEU A 68 -4.00 10.07 30.52
C LEU A 68 -3.93 10.41 29.02
N ILE A 69 -2.73 10.44 28.47
CA ILE A 69 -2.43 10.73 27.07
C ILE A 69 -1.81 9.46 26.49
N PRO A 70 -2.27 8.96 25.33
CA PRO A 70 -1.66 7.78 24.74
C PRO A 70 -0.27 8.09 24.19
N THR A 71 0.60 7.10 24.22
CA THR A 71 1.84 7.09 23.46
C THR A 71 1.50 6.82 22.00
N ILE A 72 1.95 7.69 21.10
CA ILE A 72 1.80 7.54 19.66
C ILE A 72 3.08 6.92 19.13
N MET A 73 2.92 5.88 18.31
CA MET A 73 4.04 5.22 17.65
C MET A 73 3.82 5.19 16.14
N MET A 74 4.91 5.23 15.40
CA MET A 74 4.83 5.42 13.96
C MET A 74 5.97 4.69 13.24
N LEU A 75 5.65 3.94 12.19
CA LEU A 75 6.64 3.46 11.24
C LEU A 75 7.17 4.67 10.46
N ASP A 76 8.36 5.13 10.85
CA ASP A 76 8.94 6.36 10.36
C ASP A 76 9.66 6.14 9.02
N SER A 77 10.42 5.06 8.92
CA SER A 77 11.09 4.68 7.67
C SER A 77 11.37 3.19 7.64
N CYS A 78 11.69 2.70 6.45
CA CYS A 78 12.24 1.37 6.23
C CYS A 78 13.58 1.48 5.53
N THR A 79 14.60 0.76 6.01
CA THR A 79 15.90 0.67 5.36
C THR A 79 16.18 -0.77 4.98
N VAL A 80 16.80 -0.97 3.82
CA VAL A 80 17.19 -2.30 3.34
C VAL A 80 18.70 -2.31 3.17
N SER A 81 19.37 -3.24 3.87
CA SER A 81 20.82 -3.47 3.75
C SER A 81 21.06 -4.96 3.60
N GLY A 82 21.63 -5.36 2.45
CA GLY A 82 21.73 -6.78 2.08
C GLY A 82 20.36 -7.45 2.10
N ASN A 83 20.23 -8.54 2.87
CA ASN A 83 18.99 -9.29 3.05
C ASN A 83 18.24 -8.89 4.33
N THR A 84 18.53 -7.72 4.90
CA THR A 84 17.87 -7.24 6.12
C THR A 84 17.04 -6.00 5.82
N LEU A 85 15.74 -6.08 6.10
CA LEU A 85 14.83 -4.95 6.19
C LEU A 85 14.77 -4.50 7.66
N ALA A 86 15.11 -3.26 7.94
CA ALA A 86 14.90 -2.64 9.25
C ALA A 86 13.71 -1.67 9.21
N GLN A 87 12.75 -1.86 10.13
CA GLN A 87 11.68 -0.91 10.39
C GLN A 87 12.11 0.08 11.48
N ASN A 88 12.22 1.36 11.13
CA ASN A 88 12.58 2.41 12.09
C ASN A 88 11.29 3.01 12.66
N ILE A 89 11.10 2.91 13.98
CA ILE A 89 9.89 3.40 14.66
C ILE A 89 10.19 4.69 15.42
N TRP A 90 9.33 5.69 15.20
CA TRP A 90 9.28 6.90 15.99
C TRP A 90 8.23 6.77 17.11
N TRP A 91 8.55 7.31 18.28
CA TRP A 91 7.69 7.33 19.46
C TRP A 91 7.46 8.78 19.90
N SER A 92 6.25 9.09 20.38
CA SER A 92 5.92 10.43 20.87
C SER A 92 6.51 10.75 22.25
N ASP A 93 6.94 9.74 22.97
CA ASP A 93 7.58 9.86 24.27
C ASP A 93 8.87 9.02 24.32
N SER A 94 9.53 9.04 25.47
CA SER A 94 10.80 8.33 25.70
C SER A 94 10.60 6.83 26.02
N ILE A 95 9.42 6.23 25.77
CA ILE A 95 9.13 4.80 26.02
C ILE A 95 9.72 3.91 24.89
N SER A 96 10.86 4.31 24.31
CA SER A 96 11.51 3.66 23.16
C SER A 96 12.06 2.25 23.42
N HIS A 97 11.73 1.63 24.54
CA HIS A 97 12.27 0.34 24.98
C HIS A 97 11.49 -0.87 24.47
N VAL A 98 10.26 -0.68 23.96
CA VAL A 98 9.47 -1.78 23.41
C VAL A 98 9.66 -1.83 21.89
N GLN A 99 10.33 -2.87 21.41
CA GLN A 99 10.44 -3.08 19.97
C GLN A 99 9.11 -3.56 19.41
N ARG A 100 8.71 -3.03 18.27
CA ARG A 100 7.50 -3.42 17.56
C ARG A 100 7.77 -3.51 16.06
N THR A 101 7.02 -4.33 15.34
CA THR A 101 6.89 -4.26 13.88
C THR A 101 5.49 -3.82 13.48
N PHE A 102 5.39 -3.02 12.42
CA PHE A 102 4.13 -2.67 11.76
C PHE A 102 3.83 -3.66 10.63
N ALA A 103 2.56 -4.04 10.52
CA ALA A 103 2.10 -4.93 9.47
C ALA A 103 2.34 -4.35 8.06
N ALA A 104 3.07 -5.10 7.25
CA ALA A 104 3.40 -4.71 5.88
C ALA A 104 3.56 -5.93 4.97
N THR A 105 3.43 -5.71 3.67
CA THR A 105 3.91 -6.66 2.66
C THR A 105 5.19 -6.14 2.04
N VAL A 106 6.15 -7.02 1.80
CA VAL A 106 7.46 -6.67 1.24
C VAL A 106 7.56 -7.27 -0.14
N TRP A 107 7.96 -6.43 -1.10
CA TRP A 107 8.01 -6.77 -2.51
C TRP A 107 9.37 -6.42 -3.09
N GLU A 108 9.81 -7.20 -4.07
CA GLU A 108 11.00 -6.91 -4.87
C GLU A 108 10.64 -6.58 -6.31
N ILE A 109 11.38 -5.66 -6.91
CA ILE A 109 11.45 -5.46 -8.34
C ILE A 109 12.73 -6.16 -8.81
N LEU A 110 12.57 -7.24 -9.57
CA LEU A 110 13.70 -7.98 -10.13
C LEU A 110 14.53 -7.08 -11.07
N PRO A 111 15.87 -7.22 -11.07
CA PRO A 111 16.71 -6.50 -12.01
C PRO A 111 16.34 -6.84 -13.46
N ILE A 112 16.76 -5.99 -14.39
CA ILE A 112 16.60 -6.27 -15.82
C ILE A 112 17.46 -7.50 -16.14
N SER A 113 16.80 -8.63 -16.34
CA SER A 113 17.43 -9.92 -16.66
C SER A 113 17.65 -10.04 -18.16
N THR A 114 18.85 -10.51 -18.55
CA THR A 114 19.19 -11.01 -19.89
C THR A 114 19.02 -12.54 -19.95
N GLY A 115 17.91 -13.06 -19.41
CA GLY A 115 17.61 -14.50 -19.35
C GLY A 115 17.38 -15.13 -20.73
N SER A 116 17.62 -16.45 -20.82
CA SER A 116 17.60 -17.24 -22.07
C SER A 116 16.23 -17.80 -22.47
N ALA A 117 15.16 -17.51 -21.71
CA ALA A 117 13.79 -17.90 -22.01
C ALA A 117 12.79 -16.87 -21.45
N GLY A 118 11.69 -16.61 -22.17
CA GLY A 118 10.65 -15.65 -21.76
C GLY A 118 10.19 -14.73 -22.89
N LEU A 119 9.14 -13.94 -22.66
CA LEU A 119 8.76 -12.84 -23.56
C LEU A 119 9.63 -11.62 -23.24
N LEU A 120 10.72 -11.46 -23.98
CA LEU A 120 11.54 -10.26 -23.87
C LEU A 120 10.84 -9.10 -24.58
N ILE A 121 10.29 -8.19 -23.77
CA ILE A 121 10.01 -6.82 -24.18
C ILE A 121 11.14 -5.99 -23.59
N SER A 122 11.87 -5.24 -24.42
CA SER A 122 13.09 -4.55 -23.99
C SER A 122 12.83 -3.70 -22.73
N ASN A 123 13.71 -3.80 -21.73
CA ASN A 123 13.54 -3.16 -20.42
C ASN A 123 12.24 -3.55 -19.67
N SER A 124 11.73 -4.79 -19.77
CA SER A 124 10.63 -5.32 -18.95
C SER A 124 11.14 -6.35 -17.92
N THR A 125 10.34 -6.66 -16.89
CA THR A 125 10.59 -7.84 -16.03
C THR A 125 10.60 -9.11 -16.89
N ASP A 126 11.61 -9.95 -16.69
CA ASP A 126 11.63 -11.32 -17.19
C ASP A 126 10.72 -12.17 -16.28
N PHE A 127 9.51 -12.45 -16.75
CA PHE A 127 8.53 -13.22 -16.00
C PHE A 127 8.99 -14.67 -15.72
N THR A 128 9.96 -15.21 -16.47
CA THR A 128 10.50 -16.56 -16.20
C THR A 128 11.51 -16.59 -15.07
N ALA A 129 12.07 -15.43 -14.68
CA ALA A 129 12.93 -15.28 -13.51
C ALA A 129 12.16 -15.44 -12.17
N ILE A 130 10.82 -15.44 -12.22
CA ILE A 130 9.99 -15.77 -11.05
C ILE A 130 10.12 -17.28 -10.79
N THR A 131 11.00 -17.63 -9.86
CA THR A 131 11.33 -19.03 -9.53
C THR A 131 10.20 -19.77 -8.83
N ASN A 132 9.20 -19.07 -8.30
CA ASN A 132 8.07 -19.64 -7.59
C ASN A 132 6.78 -18.86 -7.90
N ASN A 133 5.74 -19.56 -8.33
CA ASN A 133 4.45 -18.95 -8.69
C ASN A 133 3.77 -18.17 -7.55
N THR A 134 4.06 -18.48 -6.29
CA THR A 134 3.50 -17.73 -5.14
C THR A 134 4.07 -16.32 -5.01
N LYS A 135 5.17 -16.01 -5.72
CA LYS A 135 5.76 -14.67 -5.76
C LYS A 135 5.03 -13.72 -6.71
N ALA A 136 4.26 -14.21 -7.69
CA ALA A 136 3.58 -13.34 -8.64
C ALA A 136 2.42 -12.58 -7.96
N GLY A 137 2.40 -11.26 -8.08
CA GLY A 137 1.26 -10.43 -7.67
C GLY A 137 0.23 -10.30 -8.79
N PHE A 138 -1.05 -10.48 -8.49
CA PHE A 138 -2.14 -10.31 -9.46
C PHE A 138 -3.37 -9.67 -8.81
N CYS A 139 -4.17 -9.02 -9.64
CA CYS A 139 -5.43 -8.43 -9.25
C CYS A 139 -6.43 -9.54 -8.92
N VAL A 140 -6.90 -9.56 -7.67
CA VAL A 140 -7.91 -10.51 -7.18
C VAL A 140 -9.31 -9.93 -7.16
N TRP A 141 -9.42 -8.60 -7.15
CA TRP A 141 -10.69 -7.91 -7.20
C TRP A 141 -10.49 -6.49 -7.73
N ARG A 142 -11.46 -6.01 -8.51
CA ARG A 142 -11.52 -4.62 -8.94
C ARG A 142 -12.97 -4.19 -9.15
N GLY A 143 -13.22 -2.89 -9.01
CA GLY A 143 -14.52 -2.32 -9.32
C GLY A 143 -14.68 -0.87 -8.88
N ASP A 144 -15.73 -0.25 -9.39
CA ASP A 144 -16.23 1.01 -8.85
C ASP A 144 -17.14 0.73 -7.65
N ILE A 145 -16.89 1.44 -6.56
CA ILE A 145 -17.71 1.39 -5.36
C ILE A 145 -18.17 2.79 -5.00
N THR A 146 -19.37 2.88 -4.44
CA THR A 146 -19.87 4.09 -3.77
C THR A 146 -20.30 3.70 -2.37
N PHE A 147 -19.80 4.40 -1.35
CA PHE A 147 -20.09 4.09 0.05
C PHE A 147 -20.08 5.35 0.90
N THR A 148 -20.69 5.27 2.09
CA THR A 148 -20.71 6.35 3.08
C THR A 148 -20.06 5.87 4.38
N GLY A 149 -19.02 6.57 4.83
CA GLY A 149 -18.34 6.27 6.10
C GLY A 149 -17.35 5.11 6.01
N SER A 150 -17.80 3.90 5.68
CA SER A 150 -16.92 2.72 5.60
C SER A 150 -17.35 1.72 4.53
N TRP A 151 -16.36 0.98 4.02
CA TRP A 151 -16.55 -0.17 3.13
C TRP A 151 -15.51 -1.23 3.44
N THR A 152 -15.96 -2.45 3.73
CA THR A 152 -15.09 -3.61 3.98
C THR A 152 -14.69 -4.21 2.64
N THR A 153 -13.39 -4.31 2.40
CA THR A 153 -12.87 -4.97 1.19
C THR A 153 -13.36 -6.42 1.14
N PRO A 154 -13.65 -7.02 -0.03
CA PRO A 154 -14.15 -8.40 -0.13
C PRO A 154 -13.14 -9.42 0.39
N THR A 155 -13.64 -10.54 0.91
CA THR A 155 -12.82 -11.71 1.23
C THR A 155 -12.51 -12.50 -0.04
N THR A 156 -11.26 -12.94 -0.21
CA THR A 156 -10.86 -13.88 -1.27
C THR A 156 -10.27 -15.16 -0.65
N SER A 157 -9.89 -16.13 -1.48
CA SER A 157 -9.18 -17.34 -1.04
C SER A 157 -7.77 -17.08 -0.50
N ILE A 158 -7.23 -15.87 -0.70
CA ILE A 158 -5.92 -15.46 -0.18
C ILE A 158 -6.10 -14.70 1.13
N PRO A 159 -5.27 -14.92 2.17
CA PRO A 159 -5.34 -14.14 3.41
C PRO A 159 -5.18 -12.64 3.18
N ARG A 160 -5.98 -11.82 3.88
CA ARG A 160 -5.90 -10.35 3.81
C ARG A 160 -4.53 -9.81 4.18
N SER A 161 -3.74 -10.55 4.96
CA SER A 161 -2.33 -10.21 5.27
C SER A 161 -1.49 -9.99 4.01
N ASN A 162 -1.85 -10.63 2.90
CA ASN A 162 -1.10 -10.55 1.65
C ASN A 162 -1.67 -9.52 0.66
N TYR A 163 -2.72 -8.79 1.04
CA TYR A 163 -3.34 -7.82 0.12
C TYR A 163 -2.58 -6.51 0.13
N VAL A 164 -2.53 -5.90 -1.05
CA VAL A 164 -2.28 -4.47 -1.22
C VAL A 164 -3.47 -3.87 -1.98
N VAL A 165 -3.96 -2.74 -1.51
CA VAL A 165 -5.18 -2.11 -2.03
C VAL A 165 -4.80 -0.77 -2.63
N PHE A 166 -5.15 -0.57 -3.88
CA PHE A 166 -4.96 0.68 -4.60
C PHE A 166 -6.32 1.27 -4.95
N ALA A 167 -6.42 2.59 -4.96
CA ALA A 167 -7.63 3.27 -5.37
C ALA A 167 -7.36 4.57 -6.13
N LYS A 168 -8.39 4.99 -6.87
CA LYS A 168 -8.47 6.30 -7.52
C LYS A 168 -9.85 6.87 -7.30
N TRP A 169 -9.88 8.13 -6.88
CA TRP A 169 -11.10 8.87 -6.59
C TRP A 169 -10.86 10.36 -6.79
N SER A 170 -11.92 11.17 -6.67
CA SER A 170 -11.80 12.62 -6.61
C SER A 170 -12.89 13.16 -5.69
N ALA A 171 -12.50 13.54 -4.47
CA ALA A 171 -13.40 14.09 -3.46
C ALA A 171 -12.61 15.05 -2.56
N ALA A 172 -12.65 16.34 -2.88
CA ALA A 172 -12.02 17.37 -2.08
C ALA A 172 -12.64 17.42 -0.68
N GLY A 173 -11.81 17.58 0.36
CA GLY A 173 -12.27 17.64 1.76
C GLY A 173 -12.75 16.30 2.33
N VAL A 174 -12.53 15.18 1.63
CA VAL A 174 -12.79 13.82 2.14
C VAL A 174 -11.47 13.08 2.29
N THR A 175 -11.20 12.64 3.50
CA THR A 175 -10.01 11.84 3.83
C THR A 175 -10.35 10.36 3.75
N ILE A 176 -9.55 9.63 2.98
CA ILE A 176 -9.60 8.18 2.84
C ILE A 176 -8.51 7.54 3.69
N GLU A 177 -8.88 6.55 4.50
CA GLU A 177 -7.94 5.70 5.23
C GLU A 177 -8.23 4.24 4.94
N PHE A 178 -7.22 3.40 5.11
CA PHE A 178 -7.37 1.95 5.07
C PHE A 178 -6.56 1.33 6.22
N ASP A 179 -7.14 0.38 6.93
CA ASP A 179 -6.51 -0.29 8.08
C ASP A 179 -6.02 -1.71 7.79
N GLY A 180 -6.09 -2.12 6.52
CA GLY A 180 -5.83 -3.51 6.10
C GLY A 180 -7.09 -4.34 5.90
N ASN A 181 -8.26 -3.84 6.31
CA ASN A 181 -9.55 -4.52 6.14
C ASN A 181 -10.64 -3.57 5.61
N VAL A 182 -10.78 -2.40 6.22
CA VAL A 182 -11.86 -1.44 5.97
C VAL A 182 -11.29 -0.16 5.38
N ILE A 183 -11.86 0.28 4.26
CA ILE A 183 -11.66 1.62 3.74
C ILE A 183 -12.66 2.54 4.43
N THR A 184 -12.20 3.66 4.98
CA THR A 184 -13.07 4.66 5.61
C THR A 184 -13.00 6.00 4.90
N ALA A 185 -14.12 6.71 4.83
CA ALA A 185 -14.28 8.02 4.22
C ALA A 185 -14.95 8.98 5.21
N TYR A 186 -14.19 9.99 5.66
CA TYR A 186 -14.65 11.00 6.60
C TYR A 186 -14.31 12.40 6.10
N GLN A 187 -15.12 13.39 6.47
CA GLN A 187 -14.81 14.80 6.18
C GLN A 187 -13.52 15.22 6.89
N GLU A 188 -12.68 15.98 6.19
CA GLU A 188 -11.49 16.62 6.75
C GLU A 188 -11.90 17.77 7.67
N ARG A 189 -11.84 17.57 8.99
CA ARG A 189 -12.27 18.57 9.98
C ARG A 189 -11.60 18.43 11.34
N ASP A 190 -11.72 19.48 12.15
CA ASP A 190 -11.15 19.55 13.51
C ASP A 190 -12.03 18.96 14.61
N GLY A 191 -13.31 18.72 14.32
CA GLY A 191 -14.29 18.16 15.26
C GLY A 191 -14.53 16.66 15.11
N ASP A 192 -15.72 16.24 15.52
CA ASP A 192 -16.15 14.85 15.48
C ASP A 192 -16.14 14.25 14.07
N ASN A 193 -16.13 12.92 14.03
CA ASN A 193 -16.17 12.17 12.79
C ASN A 193 -17.51 12.36 12.09
N VAL A 194 -17.46 12.95 10.90
CA VAL A 194 -18.63 13.03 10.00
C VAL A 194 -18.35 12.18 8.78
N ALA A 195 -19.11 11.09 8.65
CA ALA A 195 -19.01 10.19 7.51
C ALA A 195 -19.25 10.95 6.20
N ALA A 196 -18.46 10.65 5.19
CA ALA A 196 -18.59 11.20 3.86
C ALA A 196 -18.95 10.12 2.85
N THR A 197 -19.66 10.49 1.79
CA THR A 197 -19.92 9.63 0.64
C THR A 197 -18.82 9.83 -0.39
N VAL A 198 -18.26 8.74 -0.91
CA VAL A 198 -17.25 8.78 -1.96
C VAL A 198 -17.52 7.69 -2.99
N THR A 199 -17.27 8.00 -4.26
CA THR A 199 -17.18 7.02 -5.35
C THR A 199 -15.71 6.83 -5.70
N MET A 200 -15.26 5.59 -5.77
CA MET A 200 -13.86 5.27 -6.09
C MET A 200 -13.72 3.98 -6.89
N ARG A 201 -12.72 3.98 -7.78
CA ARG A 201 -12.20 2.77 -8.41
C ARG A 201 -11.22 2.14 -7.44
N VAL A 202 -11.41 0.87 -7.10
CA VAL A 202 -10.53 0.12 -6.21
C VAL A 202 -9.99 -1.11 -6.94
N ALA A 203 -8.72 -1.42 -6.71
CA ALA A 203 -8.04 -2.61 -7.20
C ALA A 203 -7.29 -3.26 -6.04
N ILE A 204 -7.55 -4.54 -5.81
CA ILE A 204 -6.94 -5.35 -4.77
C ILE A 204 -6.01 -6.33 -5.45
N PHE A 205 -4.74 -6.29 -5.06
CA PHE A 205 -3.75 -7.27 -5.50
C PHE A 205 -3.39 -8.15 -4.33
N ALA A 206 -3.13 -9.42 -4.64
CA ALA A 206 -2.65 -10.37 -3.67
C ALA A 206 -1.55 -11.22 -4.29
N SER A 207 -0.78 -11.85 -3.40
CA SER A 207 0.28 -12.80 -3.70
C SER A 207 0.18 -13.99 -2.73
N GLY A 208 0.95 -15.04 -3.00
CA GLY A 208 0.98 -16.24 -2.15
C GLY A 208 0.27 -17.46 -2.74
N ILE A 209 -0.42 -17.32 -3.87
CA ILE A 209 -0.97 -18.43 -4.67
C ILE A 209 -0.53 -18.21 -6.12
N GLY A 210 -0.21 -19.26 -6.87
CA GLY A 210 0.14 -19.11 -8.27
C GLY A 210 -1.05 -18.67 -9.14
N PRO A 211 -0.84 -17.88 -10.21
CA PRO A 211 -1.88 -17.61 -11.19
C PRO A 211 -2.38 -18.92 -11.81
N THR A 212 -3.69 -19.00 -12.05
CA THR A 212 -4.30 -20.17 -12.72
C THR A 212 -4.17 -20.01 -14.23
N PRO A 213 -3.61 -20.98 -14.96
CA PRO A 213 -3.57 -20.93 -16.42
C PRO A 213 -4.98 -20.89 -17.01
N GLY A 214 -5.15 -20.17 -18.11
CA GLY A 214 -6.39 -20.24 -18.88
C GLY A 214 -6.23 -19.72 -20.31
N THR A 215 -7.34 -19.36 -20.95
CA THR A 215 -7.33 -18.86 -22.32
C THR A 215 -6.58 -17.52 -22.39
N GLY A 216 -5.59 -17.43 -23.28
CA GLY A 216 -4.78 -16.23 -23.49
C GLY A 216 -3.28 -16.52 -23.31
N LEU A 217 -2.52 -15.48 -22.95
CA LEU A 217 -1.09 -15.61 -22.65
C LEU A 217 -0.89 -16.18 -21.24
N ASN A 218 -0.11 -17.24 -21.15
CA ASN A 218 0.39 -17.81 -19.91
C ASN A 218 1.91 -17.94 -20.01
N ILE A 219 2.63 -17.66 -18.93
CA ILE A 219 4.07 -17.90 -18.85
C ILE A 219 4.28 -18.99 -17.81
N ILE A 220 4.95 -20.05 -18.24
CA ILE A 220 5.25 -21.23 -17.42
C ILE A 220 6.75 -21.23 -17.17
N ASN A 221 7.16 -21.37 -15.91
CA ASN A 221 8.58 -21.45 -15.56
C ASN A 221 9.16 -22.85 -15.88
N ALA A 222 10.47 -23.00 -15.74
CA ALA A 222 11.17 -24.27 -16.01
C ALA A 222 10.69 -25.45 -15.13
N GLN A 223 9.99 -25.18 -14.01
CA GLN A 223 9.41 -26.19 -13.13
C GLN A 223 7.96 -26.57 -13.52
N GLY A 224 7.45 -26.06 -14.64
CA GLY A 224 6.08 -26.32 -15.10
C GLY A 224 5.01 -25.51 -14.35
N GLN A 225 5.40 -24.52 -13.57
CA GLN A 225 4.46 -23.68 -12.80
C GLN A 225 4.07 -22.43 -13.59
N CYS A 226 2.79 -22.08 -13.56
CA CYS A 226 2.31 -20.82 -14.13
C CYS A 226 2.74 -19.64 -13.25
N VAL A 227 3.51 -18.72 -13.83
CA VAL A 227 4.04 -17.51 -13.17
C VAL A 227 3.42 -16.23 -13.71
N PHE A 228 2.66 -16.33 -14.81
CA PHE A 228 1.85 -15.27 -15.38
C PHE A 228 0.67 -15.90 -16.11
N SER A 229 -0.51 -15.33 -15.96
CA SER A 229 -1.68 -15.68 -16.75
C SER A 229 -2.49 -14.43 -17.01
N THR A 230 -3.04 -14.33 -18.22
CA THR A 230 -3.97 -13.26 -18.61
C THR A 230 -5.38 -13.47 -18.07
N THR A 231 -5.68 -14.60 -17.43
CA THR A 231 -6.96 -14.80 -16.72
C THR A 231 -7.14 -13.83 -15.54
N SER A 232 -6.04 -13.28 -15.02
CA SER A 232 -6.03 -12.29 -13.95
C SER A 232 -5.10 -11.15 -14.33
N ARG A 233 -5.52 -9.89 -14.14
CA ARG A 233 -4.65 -8.75 -14.45
C ARG A 233 -3.38 -8.80 -13.59
N PRO A 234 -2.16 -8.81 -14.17
CA PRO A 234 -0.93 -8.74 -13.41
C PRO A 234 -0.84 -7.46 -12.58
N PHE A 235 -0.09 -7.51 -11.48
CA PHE A 235 0.33 -6.31 -10.78
C PHE A 235 1.40 -5.59 -11.62
N VAL A 236 0.99 -4.57 -12.37
CA VAL A 236 1.87 -3.67 -13.13
C VAL A 236 2.33 -2.50 -12.27
N TYR A 237 3.65 -2.29 -12.25
CA TYR A 237 4.30 -1.15 -11.59
C TYR A 237 5.26 -0.45 -12.56
N LEU A 238 5.16 0.88 -12.66
CA LEU A 238 5.98 1.71 -13.55
C LEU A 238 7.05 2.53 -12.82
N GLY A 239 7.26 2.28 -11.51
CA GLY A 239 8.23 3.04 -10.71
C GLY A 239 7.68 4.33 -10.08
N ASN A 240 6.42 4.68 -10.35
CA ASN A 240 5.78 5.87 -9.78
C ASN A 240 5.56 5.71 -8.27
N LYS A 241 5.91 6.74 -7.51
CA LYS A 241 5.77 6.78 -6.06
C LYS A 241 5.18 8.10 -5.60
N TYR A 242 4.54 8.09 -4.45
CA TYR A 242 4.10 9.26 -3.72
C TYR A 242 4.77 9.29 -2.35
N ALA A 243 5.53 10.34 -2.08
CA ALA A 243 6.02 10.62 -0.73
C ALA A 243 4.89 11.29 0.09
N PRO A 244 4.46 10.71 1.21
CA PRO A 244 3.48 11.31 2.12
C PRO A 244 3.80 12.78 2.42
N SER A 245 2.86 13.67 2.11
CA SER A 245 3.08 15.11 2.24
C SER A 245 1.78 15.81 2.61
N TRP A 246 1.87 16.82 3.47
CA TRP A 246 0.76 17.74 3.75
C TRP A 246 0.45 18.66 2.57
N ASN A 247 1.41 18.81 1.64
CA ASN A 247 1.26 19.61 0.45
C ASN A 247 0.65 18.78 -0.68
N ASN A 248 -0.04 19.48 -1.58
CA ASN A 248 -0.59 18.92 -2.81
C ASN A 248 0.54 18.42 -3.72
N THR A 249 0.47 17.14 -4.10
CA THR A 249 1.38 16.51 -5.06
C THR A 249 0.58 15.89 -6.18
N ASP A 250 0.88 16.26 -7.43
CA ASP A 250 0.31 15.59 -8.60
C ASP A 250 0.97 14.22 -8.77
N ILE A 251 0.16 13.15 -8.77
CA ILE A 251 0.65 11.78 -9.01
C ILE A 251 0.21 11.24 -10.38
N GLY A 252 -0.26 12.12 -11.26
CA GLY A 252 -0.84 11.79 -12.55
C GLY A 252 -2.13 10.97 -12.43
N ASP A 253 -2.48 10.32 -13.54
CA ASP A 253 -3.69 9.51 -13.63
C ASP A 253 -3.61 8.16 -12.87
N ASN A 254 -2.59 7.98 -12.03
CA ASN A 254 -2.32 6.76 -11.30
C ASN A 254 -3.31 6.52 -10.15
N MET A 255 -3.53 5.24 -9.84
CA MET A 255 -4.06 4.80 -8.56
C MET A 255 -2.95 4.83 -7.51
N ILE A 256 -3.30 5.14 -6.26
CA ILE A 256 -2.38 5.17 -5.13
C ILE A 256 -2.73 4.05 -4.15
N MET A 257 -1.73 3.44 -3.53
CA MET A 257 -1.96 2.49 -2.46
C MET A 257 -2.69 3.18 -1.29
N LEU A 258 -3.65 2.49 -0.68
CA LEU A 258 -4.38 2.98 0.48
C LEU A 258 -3.71 2.51 1.78
N GLY A 259 -3.81 3.35 2.80
CA GLY A 259 -3.31 3.06 4.14
C GLY A 259 -3.58 4.22 5.09
N ARG A 260 -2.93 4.19 6.23
CA ARG A 260 -2.77 5.33 7.15
C ARG A 260 -1.29 5.69 7.17
N TYR A 261 -0.99 6.97 6.96
CA TYR A 261 0.37 7.43 6.67
C TYR A 261 0.94 8.37 7.73
N GLY A 262 0.32 8.40 8.91
CA GLY A 262 0.77 9.19 10.04
C GLY A 262 -0.38 9.66 10.91
N PHE A 263 -0.17 10.75 11.63
CA PHE A 263 -1.17 11.32 12.52
C PHE A 263 -1.15 12.83 12.54
N GLN A 264 -2.24 13.38 13.04
CA GLN A 264 -2.36 14.76 13.44
C GLN A 264 -3.12 14.82 14.78
N SER A 265 -2.49 15.43 15.77
CA SER A 265 -3.07 15.74 17.07
C SER A 265 -3.24 17.24 17.22
N ILE A 266 -4.44 17.68 17.56
CA ILE A 266 -4.85 19.10 17.57
C ILE A 266 -5.71 19.41 18.78
N ARG A 267 -5.77 20.70 19.16
CA ARG A 267 -6.80 21.22 20.06
C ARG A 267 -7.99 21.70 19.25
N ALA A 268 -9.18 21.23 19.61
CA ALA A 268 -10.43 21.70 19.03
C ALA A 268 -11.59 21.48 20.01
N GLU A 269 -12.47 22.48 20.11
CA GLU A 269 -13.74 22.38 20.87
C GLU A 269 -13.55 21.99 22.34
N GLY A 270 -12.48 22.45 22.99
CA GLY A 270 -12.19 22.13 24.40
C GLY A 270 -11.46 20.80 24.62
N TRP A 271 -11.10 20.09 23.55
CA TRP A 271 -10.46 18.78 23.62
C TRP A 271 -9.15 18.72 22.82
N SER A 272 -8.28 17.78 23.17
CA SER A 272 -7.20 17.31 22.30
C SER A 272 -7.64 16.06 21.56
N ARG A 273 -7.58 16.11 20.23
CA ARG A 273 -8.08 15.06 19.35
C ARG A 273 -6.94 14.47 18.55
N LEU A 274 -6.72 13.17 18.69
CA LEU A 274 -5.79 12.42 17.86
C LEU A 274 -6.53 11.83 16.66
N LYS A 275 -6.05 12.16 15.47
CA LYS A 275 -6.57 11.68 14.20
C LYS A 275 -5.46 11.01 13.41
N TRP A 276 -5.79 9.94 12.70
CA TRP A 276 -4.88 9.37 11.70
C TRP A 276 -4.81 10.24 10.46
N ALA A 277 -3.68 10.20 9.78
CA ALA A 277 -3.47 10.88 8.51
C ALA A 277 -3.81 9.93 7.37
N GLY A 278 -4.89 10.21 6.67
CA GLY A 278 -5.28 9.52 5.45
C GLY A 278 -4.92 10.35 4.21
N LEU A 279 -5.47 9.97 3.06
CA LEU A 279 -5.27 10.63 1.77
C LEU A 279 -6.50 11.46 1.38
N VAL A 280 -6.29 12.68 0.94
CA VAL A 280 -7.28 13.50 0.21
C VAL A 280 -6.84 13.58 -1.24
N ARG A 281 -7.78 13.40 -2.17
CA ARG A 281 -7.52 13.47 -3.60
C ARG A 281 -8.53 14.34 -4.32
N SER A 282 -8.04 15.23 -5.18
CA SER A 282 -8.84 16.06 -6.10
C SER A 282 -8.20 16.01 -7.49
N GLY A 283 -8.89 15.36 -8.45
CA GLY A 283 -8.30 15.04 -9.74
C GLY A 283 -7.07 14.14 -9.59
N ASN A 284 -5.91 14.61 -10.06
CA ASN A 284 -4.63 13.89 -9.95
C ASN A 284 -3.78 14.28 -8.73
N VAL A 285 -4.24 15.29 -7.99
CA VAL A 285 -3.52 15.86 -6.86
C VAL A 285 -3.90 15.14 -5.58
N VAL A 286 -2.89 14.67 -4.85
CA VAL A 286 -3.02 13.95 -3.58
C VAL A 286 -2.23 14.68 -2.49
N ARG A 287 -2.78 14.70 -1.28
CA ARG A 287 -2.06 15.06 -0.06
C ARG A 287 -2.52 14.21 1.11
N CYS A 288 -1.71 14.15 2.15
CA CYS A 288 -2.15 13.69 3.46
C CYS A 288 -3.01 14.75 4.15
N ALA A 289 -3.96 14.29 4.94
CA ALA A 289 -4.87 15.13 5.69
C ALA A 289 -5.34 14.42 6.96
N ARG A 290 -5.91 15.20 7.89
CA ARG A 290 -6.56 14.64 9.07
C ARG A 290 -7.76 13.79 8.66
N GLY A 291 -7.77 12.55 9.12
CA GLY A 291 -8.84 11.59 8.89
C GLY A 291 -9.74 11.47 10.12
N ARG A 292 -10.07 10.22 10.44
CA ARG A 292 -10.92 9.81 11.54
C ARG A 292 -10.22 10.07 12.88
N GLN A 293 -10.98 10.64 13.82
CA GLN A 293 -10.63 10.67 15.24
C GLN A 293 -10.59 9.26 15.81
N VAL A 294 -9.51 9.00 16.52
CA VAL A 294 -9.17 7.71 17.11
C VAL A 294 -9.34 7.78 18.62
N THR A 295 -8.89 8.87 19.23
CA THR A 295 -9.14 9.17 20.64
C THR A 295 -9.20 10.67 20.89
N VAL A 296 -9.70 11.02 22.06
CA VAL A 296 -9.86 12.39 22.54
C VAL A 296 -9.55 12.43 24.04
N TRP A 297 -8.88 13.48 24.49
CA TRP A 297 -8.60 13.70 25.91
C TRP A 297 -8.65 15.19 26.24
N ASP A 298 -8.66 15.50 27.53
CA ASP A 298 -8.80 16.85 28.02
C ASP A 298 -7.70 17.78 27.48
N GLN A 299 -8.08 18.97 27.01
CA GLN A 299 -7.14 19.93 26.42
C GLN A 299 -6.04 20.44 27.36
N ASN A 300 -6.21 20.30 28.67
CA ASN A 300 -5.19 20.67 29.66
C ASN A 300 -3.94 19.77 29.56
N TYR A 301 -4.07 18.59 28.93
CA TYR A 301 -2.99 17.64 28.65
C TYR A 301 -2.64 17.56 27.17
N SER A 302 -2.81 18.65 26.43
CA SER A 302 -2.73 18.60 24.97
C SER A 302 -1.35 18.29 24.42
N VAL A 303 -1.34 17.35 23.47
CA VAL A 303 -0.23 17.15 22.53
C VAL A 303 -0.69 17.69 21.18
N VAL A 304 -0.07 18.78 20.72
CA VAL A 304 -0.30 19.31 19.37
C VAL A 304 0.91 18.96 18.52
N ASN A 305 0.75 17.98 17.64
CA ASN A 305 1.82 17.51 16.79
C ASN A 305 1.24 16.85 15.54
N ARG A 306 2.03 16.77 14.48
CA ARG A 306 1.69 16.02 13.28
C ARG A 306 2.94 15.37 12.69
N ARG A 307 2.81 14.16 12.19
CA ARG A 307 3.90 13.42 11.56
C ARG A 307 3.36 12.57 10.41
N LEU A 308 4.15 12.46 9.34
CA LEU A 308 3.91 11.55 8.22
C LEU A 308 5.08 10.59 8.08
N THR A 309 4.82 9.42 7.49
CA THR A 309 5.83 8.38 7.31
C THR A 309 6.78 8.81 6.19
N GLY A 310 8.06 8.52 6.36
CA GLY A 310 9.09 8.68 5.34
C GLY A 310 9.12 7.55 4.30
N ILE A 311 8.15 6.63 4.34
CA ILE A 311 8.03 5.55 3.36
C ILE A 311 7.31 6.05 2.11
N ASP A 312 7.96 5.91 0.96
CA ASP A 312 7.34 6.14 -0.33
C ASP A 312 6.21 5.14 -0.60
N ILE A 313 5.06 5.65 -1.02
CA ILE A 313 3.86 4.87 -1.33
C ILE A 313 3.86 4.54 -2.82
N PRO A 314 3.71 3.27 -3.23
CA PRO A 314 3.64 2.92 -4.63
C PRO A 314 2.38 3.50 -5.29
N CYS A 315 2.53 3.93 -6.54
CA CYS A 315 1.46 4.33 -7.43
C CYS A 315 1.46 3.41 -8.67
N ILE A 316 0.27 3.01 -9.12
CA ILE A 316 0.10 2.12 -10.27
C ILE A 316 -0.77 2.77 -11.34
N PRO A 317 -0.62 2.40 -12.62
CA PRO A 317 -1.49 2.89 -13.68
C PRO A 317 -2.97 2.59 -13.40
N ALA A 318 -3.87 3.50 -13.78
CA ALA A 318 -5.33 3.29 -13.65
C ALA A 318 -5.92 2.43 -14.79
N ILE A 319 -5.28 1.28 -15.04
CA ILE A 319 -5.75 0.27 -16.00
C ILE A 319 -6.64 -0.81 -15.35
N TYR A 320 -6.98 -0.63 -14.07
CA TYR A 320 -7.76 -1.58 -13.29
C TYR A 320 -9.20 -1.12 -13.14
#